data_AF-R7V5R3-F1
#
_entry.id   AF-R7V5R3-F1
#
_cell.length_a   1.000
_cell.length_b   1.000
_cell.length_c   1.000
_cell.angle_alpha   90.00
_cell.angle_beta   90.00
_cell.angle_gamma   90.00
#
_symmetry.space_group_name_H-M   'P 1'
#
loop_
_entity.id
_entity.type
_entity.pdbx_description
1 polymer ?
#
loop_
_entity_poly.entity_id
_entity_poly.type
_entity_poly.pdbx_seq_one_letter_code
_entity_poly.pdbx_strand_id
1 'polypeptide(L)'
;KVKRLIVAMTSAGRLCGAFHNNIGRQIKALVPEFPAGTEFKLIRIGDISRAILGRIYPVEMLMHFVNIEKVPAFGDDKAIANEIVNLDYEFDHAELYFNIFKSVISYNTTTVPIFSQKTIKEAEKFNL
;
A
#
# COMPACT_ATOMS: atom_id res chain seq x y z
N LYS A 1 20.55 -6.19 1.00
CA LYS A 1 19.87 -4.87 0.96
C LYS A 1 18.45 -5.11 1.44
N VAL A 2 17.97 -4.33 2.40
CA VAL A 2 16.60 -4.48 2.91
C VAL A 2 15.64 -4.06 1.82
N LYS A 3 14.66 -4.90 1.50
CA LYS A 3 13.62 -4.63 0.49
C LYS A 3 12.29 -4.36 1.18
N ARG A 4 11.69 -3.21 0.89
CA ARG A 4 10.38 -2.82 1.43
C ARG A 4 9.31 -2.74 0.35
N LEU A 5 8.10 -3.14 0.69
CA LEU A 5 6.94 -3.02 -0.18
C LEU A 5 5.91 -2.09 0.46
N ILE A 6 5.53 -1.04 -0.25
CA ILE A 6 4.53 -0.08 0.22
C ILE A 6 3.28 -0.28 -0.64
N VAL A 7 2.15 -0.55 0.01
CA VAL A 7 0.85 -0.63 -0.66
C VAL A 7 0.05 0.63 -0.32
N ALA A 8 -0.32 1.42 -1.31
CA ALA A 8 -1.08 2.65 -1.11
C ALA A 8 -2.54 2.48 -1.57
N MET A 9 -3.47 2.52 -0.63
CA MET A 9 -4.90 2.35 -0.90
C MET A 9 -5.62 3.69 -1.07
N THR A 10 -6.11 3.95 -2.28
CA THR A 10 -6.91 5.13 -2.63
C THR A 10 -8.22 4.72 -3.29
N SER A 11 -9.16 5.66 -3.41
CA SER A 11 -10.42 5.44 -4.14
C SER A 11 -10.39 6.12 -5.51
N ALA A 12 -11.41 5.88 -6.33
CA ALA A 12 -11.61 6.56 -7.62
C ALA A 12 -12.26 7.96 -7.47
N GLY A 13 -12.81 8.29 -6.30
CA GLY A 13 -13.56 9.52 -6.06
C GLY A 13 -12.68 10.78 -5.99
N ARG A 14 -12.88 11.69 -6.95
CA ARG A 14 -12.29 13.03 -7.01
C ARG A 14 -13.26 13.98 -6.29
N LEU A 15 -12.79 14.98 -5.55
CA LEU A 15 -13.58 15.85 -4.62
C LEU A 15 -13.75 15.32 -3.17
N CYS A 16 -12.67 14.86 -2.55
CA CYS A 16 -12.63 14.41 -1.16
C CYS A 16 -11.60 15.19 -0.30
N GLY A 17 -11.29 16.42 -0.69
CA GLY A 17 -10.34 17.28 0.00
C GLY A 17 -8.94 16.65 0.10
N ALA A 18 -8.40 16.58 1.32
CA ALA A 18 -7.04 16.07 1.59
C ALA A 18 -6.96 14.54 1.75
N PHE A 19 -8.08 13.81 1.62
CA PHE A 19 -8.15 12.37 1.93
C PHE A 19 -7.05 11.55 1.22
N HIS A 20 -6.91 11.68 -0.10
CA HIS A 20 -5.88 10.94 -0.85
C HIS A 20 -4.48 11.53 -0.70
N ASN A 21 -4.38 12.85 -0.56
CA ASN A 21 -3.10 13.56 -0.45
C ASN A 21 -2.38 13.23 0.86
N ASN A 22 -3.10 12.91 1.94
CA ASN A 22 -2.51 12.51 3.21
C ASN A 22 -1.69 11.21 3.09
N ILE A 23 -2.18 10.22 2.33
CA ILE A 23 -1.46 8.97 2.07
C ILE A 23 -0.15 9.26 1.34
N GLY A 24 -0.21 10.05 0.26
CA GLY A 24 0.99 10.45 -0.47
C GLY A 24 1.99 11.23 0.39
N ARG A 25 1.49 12.10 1.29
CA ARG A 25 2.32 12.86 2.22
C ARG A 25 3.02 11.95 3.24
N GLN A 26 2.32 10.98 3.82
CA GLN A 26 2.92 10.03 4.76
C GLN A 26 4.00 9.18 4.08
N ILE A 27 3.71 8.62 2.91
CA ILE A 27 4.71 7.82 2.17
C ILE A 27 5.92 8.69 1.81
N LYS A 28 5.71 9.95 1.42
CA LYS A 28 6.81 10.89 1.14
C LYS A 28 7.67 11.19 2.38
N ALA A 29 7.05 11.29 3.56
CA ALA A 29 7.77 11.52 4.81
C ALA A 29 8.54 10.28 5.28
N LEU A 30 8.01 9.08 5.01
CA LEU A 30 8.58 7.81 5.42
C LEU A 30 9.85 7.42 4.64
N VAL A 31 9.83 7.57 3.31
CA VAL A 31 10.93 7.07 2.45
C VAL A 31 12.32 7.60 2.88
N PRO A 32 12.49 8.89 3.26
CA PRO A 32 13.75 9.40 3.78
C PRO A 32 14.21 8.78 5.12
N GLU A 33 13.30 8.23 5.91
CA GLU A 33 13.61 7.58 7.20
C GLU A 33 14.14 6.16 7.02
N PHE A 34 14.13 5.62 5.80
CA PHE A 34 14.64 4.29 5.53
C PHE A 34 16.17 4.20 5.73
N PRO A 35 16.67 3.08 6.28
CA PRO A 35 18.11 2.85 6.40
C PRO A 35 18.82 2.97 5.05
N ALA A 36 20.08 3.39 5.07
CA ALA A 36 20.90 3.52 3.86
C ALA A 36 20.97 2.18 3.09
N GLY A 37 20.73 2.23 1.78
CA GLY A 37 20.72 1.04 0.92
C GLY A 37 19.44 0.21 0.97
N THR A 38 18.37 0.72 1.59
CA THR A 38 17.02 0.14 1.50
C THR A 38 16.43 0.41 0.12
N GLU A 39 16.00 -0.65 -0.56
CA GLU A 39 15.24 -0.54 -1.80
C GLU A 39 13.76 -0.67 -1.47
N PHE A 40 12.90 0.13 -2.11
CA PHE A 40 11.47 0.00 -1.93
C PHE A 40 10.73 -0.07 -3.26
N LYS A 41 9.59 -0.77 -3.24
CA LYS A 41 8.64 -0.84 -4.33
C LYS A 41 7.26 -0.44 -3.86
N LEU A 42 6.45 0.05 -4.79
CA LEU A 42 5.15 0.64 -4.52
C LEU A 42 4.07 -0.07 -5.33
N ILE A 43 3.03 -0.53 -4.63
CA ILE A 43 1.78 -1.02 -5.21
C ILE A 43 0.71 0.03 -4.98
N ARG A 44 -0.03 0.32 -6.03
CA ARG A 44 -1.02 1.38 -6.06
C ARG A 44 -2.40 0.76 -6.23
N ILE A 45 -3.32 1.09 -5.35
CA ILE A 45 -4.71 0.64 -5.39
C ILE A 45 -5.58 1.87 -5.63
N GLY A 46 -6.29 1.91 -6.75
CA GLY A 46 -7.17 3.01 -7.18
C GLY A 46 -6.49 4.05 -8.07
N ASP A 47 -7.27 4.75 -8.90
CA ASP A 47 -6.74 5.66 -9.94
C ASP A 47 -6.03 6.91 -9.39
N ILE A 48 -6.43 7.39 -8.21
CA ILE A 48 -5.90 8.66 -7.68
C ILE A 48 -4.46 8.48 -7.19
N SER A 49 -4.11 7.31 -6.66
CA SER A 49 -2.73 6.97 -6.28
C SER A 49 -1.73 7.13 -7.44
N ARG A 50 -2.14 6.86 -8.69
CA ARG A 50 -1.31 7.08 -9.89
C ARG A 50 -0.94 8.54 -10.07
N ALA A 51 -1.88 9.46 -9.86
CA ALA A 51 -1.63 10.89 -10.00
C ALA A 51 -0.75 11.44 -8.86
N ILE A 52 -0.94 10.95 -7.64
CA ILE A 52 -0.22 11.42 -6.45
C ILE A 52 1.20 10.84 -6.44
N LEU A 53 1.33 9.52 -6.45
CA LEU A 53 2.61 8.83 -6.26
C LEU A 53 3.36 8.63 -7.57
N GLY A 54 2.68 8.61 -8.71
CA GLY A 54 3.35 8.49 -10.02
C GLY A 54 4.22 9.68 -10.37
N ARG A 55 3.95 10.86 -9.81
CA ARG A 55 4.80 12.06 -9.98
C ARG A 55 6.00 12.06 -9.05
N ILE A 56 5.89 11.42 -7.89
CA ILE A 56 6.91 11.45 -6.84
C ILE A 56 7.86 10.27 -6.99
N TYR A 57 7.32 9.07 -7.26
CA TYR A 57 8.04 7.80 -7.33
C TYR A 57 7.66 7.02 -8.60
N PRO A 58 8.02 7.51 -9.80
CA PRO A 58 7.66 6.85 -11.06
C PRO A 58 8.35 5.49 -11.26
N VAL A 59 9.59 5.34 -10.78
CA VAL A 59 10.46 4.17 -11.06
C VAL A 59 10.18 3.01 -10.09
N GLU A 60 9.68 3.34 -8.91
CA GLU A 60 9.45 2.39 -7.81
C GLU A 60 8.08 1.70 -7.93
N MET A 61 7.26 2.07 -8.92
CA MET A 61 5.98 1.43 -9.18
C MET A 61 6.17 -0.02 -9.63
N LEU A 62 5.47 -0.94 -8.97
CA LEU A 62 5.48 -2.35 -9.33
C LEU A 62 4.16 -2.76 -9.99
N MET A 63 3.04 -2.39 -9.37
CA MET A 63 1.70 -2.72 -9.86
C MET A 63 0.72 -1.59 -9.57
N HIS A 64 -0.28 -1.44 -10.42
CA HIS A 64 -1.36 -0.48 -10.26
C HIS A 64 -2.72 -1.14 -10.55
N PHE A 65 -3.59 -1.16 -9.54
CA PHE A 65 -4.97 -1.61 -9.66
C PHE A 65 -5.88 -0.41 -9.96
N VAL A 66 -6.69 -0.55 -11.01
CA VAL A 66 -7.64 0.45 -11.51
C VAL A 66 -9.07 -0.05 -11.39
N ASN A 67 -10.06 0.83 -11.60
CA ASN A 67 -11.48 0.48 -11.64
C ASN A 67 -12.02 -0.23 -10.38
N ILE A 68 -11.50 0.13 -9.20
CA ILE A 68 -12.03 -0.38 -7.94
C ILE A 68 -13.35 0.32 -7.65
N GLU A 69 -14.40 -0.48 -7.47
CA GLU A 69 -15.73 0.03 -7.15
C GLU A 69 -15.73 0.81 -5.84
N LYS A 70 -16.66 1.76 -5.72
CA LYS A 70 -16.77 2.60 -4.51
C LYS A 70 -17.09 1.77 -3.26
N VAL A 71 -17.82 0.66 -3.44
CA VAL A 71 -18.04 -0.37 -2.43
C VAL A 71 -17.29 -1.60 -2.94
N PRO A 72 -16.11 -1.92 -2.39
CA PRO A 72 -15.34 -3.06 -2.86
C PRO A 72 -16.10 -4.36 -2.57
N ALA A 73 -16.20 -5.21 -3.57
CA ALA A 73 -16.72 -6.56 -3.42
C ALA A 73 -15.58 -7.49 -2.99
N PHE A 74 -15.91 -8.48 -2.15
CA PHE A 74 -14.91 -9.46 -1.68
C PHE A 74 -14.21 -10.21 -2.82
N GLY A 75 -14.87 -10.38 -3.97
CA GLY A 75 -14.28 -10.97 -5.17
C GLY A 75 -13.10 -10.16 -5.72
N ASP A 76 -13.25 -8.83 -5.78
CA ASP A 76 -12.21 -7.92 -6.26
C ASP A 76 -11.05 -7.85 -5.26
N ASP A 77 -11.37 -7.78 -3.97
CA ASP A 77 -10.36 -7.78 -2.90
C ASP A 77 -9.53 -9.07 -2.93
N LYS A 78 -10.18 -10.22 -3.15
CA LYS A 78 -9.50 -11.51 -3.30
C LYS A 78 -8.59 -11.53 -4.53
N ALA A 79 -9.04 -10.98 -5.66
CA ALA A 79 -8.23 -10.91 -6.87
C ALA A 79 -6.98 -10.04 -6.64
N ILE A 80 -7.15 -8.86 -6.05
CA ILE A 80 -6.04 -7.96 -5.70
C ILE A 80 -5.06 -8.66 -4.74
N ALA A 81 -5.58 -9.31 -3.69
CA ALA A 81 -4.74 -10.03 -2.73
C ALA A 81 -3.96 -11.18 -3.39
N ASN A 82 -4.59 -11.96 -4.27
CA ASN A 82 -3.93 -13.04 -5.00
C ASN A 82 -2.82 -12.52 -5.91
N GLU A 83 -3.06 -11.43 -6.62
CA GLU A 83 -2.04 -10.78 -7.47
C GLU A 83 -0.85 -10.32 -6.63
N ILE A 84 -1.11 -9.69 -5.47
CA ILE A 84 -0.04 -9.26 -4.55
C ILE A 84 0.75 -10.47 -3.99
N VAL A 85 0.08 -11.56 -3.67
CA VAL A 85 0.72 -12.79 -3.15
C VAL A 85 1.56 -13.48 -4.22
N ASN A 86 1.13 -13.45 -5.48
CA ASN A 86 1.81 -14.07 -6.61
C ASN A 86 2.90 -13.19 -7.23
N LEU A 87 3.20 -12.03 -6.63
CA LEU A 87 4.27 -11.16 -7.07
C LEU A 87 5.62 -11.86 -7.00
N ASP A 88 6.37 -11.81 -8.09
CA ASP A 88 7.78 -12.24 -8.16
C ASP A 88 8.73 -11.20 -7.55
N TYR A 89 8.31 -10.57 -6.46
CA TYR A 89 9.12 -9.59 -5.73
C TYR A 89 9.25 -10.00 -4.28
N GLU A 90 10.44 -10.47 -3.91
CA GLU A 90 10.77 -10.74 -2.52
C GLU A 90 10.93 -9.43 -1.74
N PHE A 91 10.18 -9.30 -0.65
CA PHE A 91 10.26 -8.19 0.29
C PHE A 91 10.47 -8.71 1.72
N ASP A 92 11.24 -7.96 2.51
CA ASP A 92 11.47 -8.27 3.92
C ASP A 92 10.35 -7.68 4.79
N HIS A 93 9.88 -6.49 4.43
CA HIS A 93 8.83 -5.76 5.13
C HIS A 93 7.82 -5.16 4.15
N ALA A 94 6.52 -5.41 4.37
CA ALA A 94 5.46 -4.77 3.61
C ALA A 94 4.49 -4.01 4.52
N GLU A 95 3.98 -2.87 4.05
CA GLU A 95 3.06 -2.02 4.81
C GLU A 95 1.94 -1.50 3.90
N LEU A 96 0.69 -1.61 4.37
CA LEU A 96 -0.50 -1.06 3.71
C LEU A 96 -0.87 0.29 4.32
N TYR A 97 -0.89 1.33 3.50
CA TYR A 97 -1.31 2.68 3.86
C TYR A 97 -2.76 2.92 3.45
N PHE A 98 -3.59 3.31 4.41
CA PHE A 98 -5.00 3.59 4.17
C PHE A 98 -5.56 4.59 5.18
N ASN A 99 -6.74 5.12 4.88
CA ASN A 99 -7.46 6.02 5.78
C ASN A 99 -8.53 5.26 6.55
N ILE A 100 -8.53 5.42 7.87
CA ILE A 100 -9.61 4.99 8.76
C ILE A 100 -10.55 6.16 9.00
N PHE A 101 -11.84 5.88 8.89
CA PHE A 101 -12.89 6.81 9.27
C PHE A 101 -12.86 7.08 10.78
N LYS A 102 -12.77 8.34 11.18
CA LYS A 102 -12.83 8.76 12.59
C LYS A 102 -14.14 9.49 12.89
N SER A 103 -14.51 10.45 12.05
CA SER A 103 -15.76 11.19 12.13
C SER A 103 -16.14 11.77 10.77
N VAL A 104 -17.33 12.38 10.67
CA VAL A 104 -17.83 13.01 9.42
C VAL A 104 -16.86 14.04 8.84
N ILE A 105 -16.06 14.69 9.70
CA ILE A 105 -15.10 15.73 9.31
C ILE A 105 -13.64 15.24 9.32
N SER A 106 -13.36 14.03 9.81
CA SER A 106 -11.99 13.60 10.11
C SER A 106 -11.73 12.15 9.76
N TYR A 107 -10.54 11.92 9.20
CA TYR A 107 -9.99 10.62 8.85
C TYR A 107 -8.57 10.55 9.39
N ASN A 108 -8.14 9.35 9.77
CA ASN A 108 -6.77 9.10 10.19
C ASN A 108 -6.06 8.21 9.19
N THR A 109 -4.91 8.63 8.68
CA THR A 109 -4.08 7.78 7.82
C THR A 109 -3.22 6.88 8.69
N THR A 110 -3.39 5.57 8.54
CA THR A 110 -2.71 4.55 9.34
C THR A 110 -2.05 3.51 8.43
N THR A 111 -1.24 2.66 9.04
CA THR A 111 -0.60 1.52 8.39
C THR A 111 -0.94 0.20 9.07
N VAL A 112 -0.89 -0.88 8.28
CA VAL A 112 -0.92 -2.26 8.78
C VAL A 112 0.23 -3.03 8.12
N PRO A 113 1.03 -3.81 8.89
CA PRO A 113 2.09 -4.63 8.32
C PRO A 113 1.51 -5.81 7.54
N ILE A 114 2.11 -6.11 6.40
CA ILE A 114 1.85 -7.30 5.58
C ILE A 114 3.09 -8.20 5.69
N PHE A 115 2.86 -9.47 6.03
CA PHE A 115 3.91 -10.47 6.17
C PHE A 115 3.93 -11.40 4.97
N SER A 116 5.11 -11.70 4.45
CA SER A 116 5.26 -12.68 3.38
C SER A 116 4.98 -14.10 3.91
N GLN A 117 4.60 -15.03 3.03
CA GLN A 117 4.41 -16.43 3.43
C GLN A 117 5.68 -17.04 4.05
N LYS A 118 6.86 -16.62 3.57
CA LYS A 118 8.14 -17.06 4.10
C LYS A 118 8.32 -16.62 5.56
N THR A 119 8.09 -15.33 5.82
CA THR A 119 8.15 -14.75 7.18
C THR A 119 7.16 -15.42 8.13
N ILE A 120 5.96 -15.76 7.65
CA ILE A 120 4.96 -16.45 8.46
C ILE A 120 5.39 -17.89 8.78
N LYS A 121 5.93 -18.64 7.81
CA LYS A 121 6.41 -20.02 8.01
C LYS A 121 7.63 -20.10 8.93
N GLU A 122 8.50 -19.08 8.90
CA GLU A 122 9.68 -19.00 9.75
C GLU A 122 9.38 -18.49 11.17
N ALA A 123 8.17 -17.96 11.41
CA ALA A 123 7.79 -17.45 12.71
C ALA A 123 7.59 -18.59 13.73
N GLU A 124 8.35 -18.56 14.83
CA GLU A 124 8.35 -19.57 15.90
C GLU A 124 6.98 -19.79 16.57
N LYS A 125 6.01 -18.90 16.36
CA LYS A 125 4.64 -18.98 16.90
C LYS A 125 3.60 -19.50 15.91
N PHE A 126 4.01 -19.88 14.69
CA PHE A 126 3.10 -20.49 13.72
C PHE A 126 2.92 -21.99 14.02
N ASN A 127 2.22 -22.27 15.12
CA ASN A 127 1.77 -23.63 15.46
C ASN A 127 0.42 -23.87 14.78
N LEU A 128 0.41 -24.71 13.75
CA LEU A 128 -0.79 -25.33 13.20
C LEU A 128 -1.20 -26.53 14.06
#